data_AF-A0AAV5MNA3-F1
#
_entry.id   AF-A0AAV5MNA3-F1
#
_cell.length_a   1.000
_cell.length_b   1.000
_cell.length_c   1.000
_cell.angle_alpha   90.00
_cell.angle_beta   90.00
_cell.angle_gamma   90.00
#
_symmetry.space_group_name_H-M   'P 1'
#
loop_
_entity.id
_entity.type
_entity.pdbx_description
1 polymer ?
#
loop_
_entity_poly.entity_id
_entity_poly.type
_entity_poly.pdbx_seq_one_letter_code
_entity_poly.pdbx_strand_id
1 'polypeptide(L)'
;MQVLLLNFLKAAGGGGESSFRSLMVVVQHCGSGVAIVQQSYRNPYAFAPCIAVCRDPRWGRCYESYSEDHKIVQAMTDIIPGLQGDLPANSQKGIPFVAGK
;
A
#
# COMPACT_ATOMS: atom_id res chain seq x y z
N MET A 1 -6.69 8.59 -7.37
CA MET A 1 -7.50 7.37 -7.57
C MET A 1 -7.53 6.46 -6.32
N GLN A 2 -6.66 6.65 -5.30
CA GLN A 2 -6.59 5.74 -4.13
C GLN A 2 -7.55 6.11 -2.98
N VAL A 3 -7.89 7.38 -2.74
CA VAL A 3 -8.93 7.74 -1.74
C VAL A 3 -10.34 7.28 -2.14
N LEU A 4 -10.61 7.13 -3.44
CA LEU A 4 -11.96 6.80 -3.91
C LEU A 4 -12.33 5.34 -3.60
N LEU A 5 -11.36 4.41 -3.66
CA LEU A 5 -11.63 2.98 -3.47
C LEU A 5 -12.02 2.64 -2.03
N LEU A 6 -11.42 3.35 -1.06
CA LEU A 6 -11.71 3.08 0.35
C LEU A 6 -12.99 3.75 0.84
N ASN A 7 -13.30 4.96 0.35
CA ASN A 7 -14.58 5.61 0.64
C ASN A 7 -15.76 4.82 0.05
N PHE A 8 -15.58 4.14 -1.09
CA PHE A 8 -16.60 3.25 -1.66
C PHE A 8 -16.87 2.03 -0.76
N LEU A 9 -15.83 1.45 -0.17
CA LEU A 9 -15.97 0.32 0.76
C LEU A 9 -16.56 0.72 2.11
N LYS A 10 -16.26 1.93 2.60
CA LYS A 10 -16.87 2.47 3.83
C LYS A 10 -18.33 2.89 3.62
N ALA A 11 -18.70 3.34 2.42
CA ALA A 11 -20.08 3.62 2.03
C ALA A 11 -20.92 2.35 1.80
N ALA A 12 -20.29 1.20 1.55
CA ALA A 12 -20.97 -0.09 1.31
C ALA A 12 -21.46 -0.81 2.59
N GLY A 13 -21.39 -0.19 3.77
CA GLY A 13 -22.27 -0.50 4.91
C GLY A 13 -22.29 -1.92 5.47
N GLY A 14 -21.31 -2.80 5.20
CA GLY A 14 -21.42 -4.21 5.64
C GLY A 14 -20.20 -5.11 5.46
N GLY A 15 -18.96 -4.59 5.55
CA GLY A 15 -17.76 -5.41 5.37
C GLY A 15 -17.24 -6.02 6.67
N GLY A 16 -17.54 -7.29 6.94
CA GLY A 16 -16.84 -8.06 8.00
C GLY A 16 -15.32 -8.15 7.75
N GLU A 17 -14.55 -8.57 8.77
CA GLU A 17 -13.07 -8.70 8.69
C GLU A 17 -12.57 -9.42 7.43
N SER A 18 -13.35 -10.37 6.90
CA SER A 18 -13.06 -11.08 5.66
C SER A 18 -12.98 -10.17 4.43
N SER A 19 -13.84 -9.16 4.33
CA SER A 19 -13.84 -8.20 3.22
C SER A 19 -12.64 -7.27 3.27
N PHE A 20 -12.14 -6.98 4.47
CA PHE A 20 -10.94 -6.15 4.68
C PHE A 20 -9.67 -6.91 4.27
N ARG A 21 -9.60 -8.21 4.58
CA ARG A 21 -8.49 -9.08 4.12
C ARG A 21 -8.43 -9.22 2.61
N SER A 22 -9.59 -9.37 1.95
CA SER A 22 -9.63 -9.42 0.48
C SER A 22 -9.08 -8.15 -0.17
N LEU A 23 -9.30 -6.99 0.45
CA LEU A 23 -8.77 -5.73 -0.04
C LEU A 23 -7.24 -5.66 0.06
N MET A 24 -6.65 -6.15 1.15
CA MET A 24 -5.19 -6.22 1.32
C MET A 24 -4.56 -7.05 0.20
N VAL A 25 -5.17 -8.18 -0.15
CA VAL A 25 -4.70 -9.04 -1.26
C VAL A 25 -4.72 -8.28 -2.59
N VAL A 26 -5.77 -7.52 -2.88
CA VAL A 26 -5.85 -6.69 -4.10
C VAL A 26 -4.74 -5.64 -4.12
N VAL A 27 -4.51 -4.96 -3.00
CA VAL A 27 -3.46 -3.95 -2.87
C VAL A 27 -2.07 -4.55 -3.09
N GLN A 28 -1.81 -5.75 -2.56
CA GLN A 28 -0.56 -6.48 -2.80
C GLN A 28 -0.39 -6.83 -4.29
N HIS A 29 -1.44 -7.32 -4.95
CA HIS A 29 -1.42 -7.62 -6.40
C HIS A 29 -1.17 -6.37 -7.25
N CYS A 30 -1.77 -5.22 -6.88
CA CYS A 30 -1.46 -3.95 -7.54
C CYS A 30 0.03 -3.58 -7.39
N GLY A 31 0.61 -3.79 -6.21
CA GLY A 31 2.05 -3.63 -5.98
C GLY A 31 2.89 -4.49 -6.92
N SER A 32 2.55 -5.78 -7.04
CA SER A 32 3.28 -6.70 -7.95
C SER A 32 3.14 -6.30 -9.41
N GLY A 33 1.96 -5.84 -9.84
CA GLY A 33 1.77 -5.31 -11.20
C GLY A 33 2.65 -4.09 -11.48
N VAL A 34 2.75 -3.16 -10.53
CA VAL A 34 3.63 -1.99 -10.65
C VAL A 34 5.10 -2.40 -10.72
N ALA A 35 5.54 -3.35 -9.89
CA ALA A 35 6.91 -3.84 -9.89
C ALA A 35 7.32 -4.44 -11.25
N ILE A 36 6.45 -5.24 -11.86
CA ILE A 36 6.66 -5.83 -13.19
C ILE A 36 6.85 -4.73 -14.24
N VAL A 37 6.00 -3.70 -14.22
CA VAL A 37 6.10 -2.57 -15.15
C VAL A 37 7.41 -1.81 -14.95
N GLN A 38 7.79 -1.51 -13.70
CA GLN A 38 9.05 -0.82 -13.43
C GLN A 38 10.28 -1.61 -13.85
N GLN A 39 10.27 -2.92 -13.62
CA GLN A 39 11.34 -3.83 -14.07
C GLN A 39 11.47 -3.84 -15.60
N SER A 40 10.35 -3.76 -16.31
CA SER A 40 10.31 -3.69 -17.77
C SER A 40 10.98 -2.42 -18.29
N TYR A 41 10.82 -1.30 -17.58
CA TYR A 41 11.52 -0.03 -17.85
C TYR A 41 12.93 0.06 -17.23
N ARG A 42 13.43 -1.02 -16.60
CA ARG A 42 14.72 -1.05 -15.88
C ARG A 42 14.84 0.03 -14.80
N ASN A 43 13.73 0.41 -14.18
CA ASN A 43 13.75 1.31 -13.03
C ASN A 43 13.79 0.48 -11.73
N PRO A 44 14.88 0.52 -10.95
CA PRO A 44 15.01 -0.27 -9.72
C PRO A 44 14.24 0.31 -8.53
N TYR A 45 13.72 1.54 -8.61
CA TYR A 45 13.10 2.22 -7.47
C TYR A 45 11.71 2.78 -7.78
N ALA A 46 10.75 2.48 -6.89
CA ALA A 46 9.42 3.05 -6.88
C ALA A 46 9.30 4.15 -5.83
N PHE A 47 8.84 5.33 -6.22
CA PHE A 47 8.42 6.38 -5.27
C PHE A 47 6.98 6.12 -4.80
N ALA A 48 6.75 4.93 -4.24
CA ALA A 48 5.49 4.44 -3.73
C ALA A 48 5.75 3.44 -2.59
N PRO A 49 4.80 3.23 -1.66
CA PRO A 49 3.50 3.90 -1.52
C PRO A 49 3.57 5.26 -0.81
N CYS A 50 2.57 6.11 -1.05
CA CYS A 50 2.37 7.32 -0.24
C CYS A 50 1.61 6.95 1.04
N ILE A 51 2.32 6.91 2.17
CA ILE A 51 1.76 6.58 3.50
C ILE A 51 1.32 7.81 4.30
N ALA A 52 1.10 8.93 3.61
CA ALA A 52 0.62 10.14 4.26
C ALA A 52 -0.80 9.90 4.80
N VAL A 53 -1.08 10.47 5.97
CA VAL A 53 -2.42 10.45 6.58
C VAL A 53 -3.09 11.80 6.30
N CYS A 54 -4.01 11.83 5.35
CA CYS A 54 -4.76 13.04 5.03
C CYS A 54 -5.75 13.36 6.15
N ARG A 55 -5.42 14.33 7.01
CA ARG A 55 -6.32 14.86 8.06
C ARG A 55 -7.12 16.09 7.62
N ASP A 56 -6.62 16.81 6.63
CA ASP A 56 -7.27 17.99 6.07
C ASP A 56 -7.51 17.77 4.57
N PRO A 57 -8.78 17.63 4.12
CA PRO A 57 -9.11 17.34 2.72
C PRO A 57 -8.73 18.47 1.75
N ARG A 58 -8.39 19.67 2.25
CA ARG A 58 -7.88 20.78 1.42
C ARG A 58 -6.46 20.53 0.93
N TRP A 59 -5.73 19.56 1.51
CA TRP A 59 -4.43 19.18 1.01
C TRP A 59 -4.56 18.53 -0.37
N GLY A 60 -4.04 19.19 -1.40
CA GLY A 60 -4.24 18.81 -2.81
C GLY A 60 -3.74 17.40 -3.19
N ARG A 61 -2.93 16.75 -2.35
CA ARG A 61 -2.45 15.37 -2.53
C ARG A 61 -3.16 14.36 -1.64
N CYS A 62 -4.26 14.76 -0.99
CA CYS A 62 -5.08 13.83 -0.21
C CYS A 62 -5.47 12.59 -1.01
N TYR A 63 -5.65 12.70 -2.34
CA TYR A 63 -5.95 11.58 -3.24
C TYR A 63 -4.93 10.42 -3.24
N GLU A 64 -3.71 10.65 -2.72
CA GLU A 64 -2.63 9.67 -2.56
C GLU A 64 -2.62 9.00 -1.18
N SER A 65 -3.35 9.55 -0.21
CA SER A 65 -3.52 8.98 1.13
C SER A 65 -4.57 7.88 1.10
N TYR A 66 -4.36 6.79 1.84
CA TYR A 66 -5.37 5.74 1.96
C TYR A 66 -6.54 6.14 2.85
N SER A 67 -6.28 6.86 3.95
CA SER A 67 -7.32 7.27 4.90
C SER A 67 -6.85 8.42 5.81
N GLU A 68 -7.80 8.99 6.56
CA GLU A 68 -7.54 9.88 7.68
C GLU A 68 -7.11 9.13 8.96
N ASP A 69 -7.44 7.84 9.05
CA ASP A 69 -7.07 6.97 10.17
C ASP A 69 -5.74 6.26 9.89
N HIS A 70 -4.80 6.43 10.82
CA HIS A 70 -3.47 5.81 10.76
C HIS A 70 -3.52 4.27 10.80
N LYS A 71 -4.53 3.66 11.45
CA LYS A 71 -4.65 2.19 11.53
C LYS A 71 -4.95 1.59 10.16
N ILE A 72 -5.78 2.27 9.39
CA ILE A 72 -6.11 1.87 8.02
C ILE A 72 -4.89 2.04 7.13
N VAL A 73 -4.19 3.17 7.23
CA VAL A 73 -2.96 3.41 6.44
C VAL A 73 -1.89 2.36 6.76
N GLN A 74 -1.74 1.97 8.02
CA GLN A 74 -0.86 0.88 8.44
C GLN A 74 -1.25 -0.47 7.84
N ALA A 75 -2.55 -0.78 7.82
CA ALA A 75 -3.07 -1.99 7.21
C ALA A 75 -2.87 -2.03 5.68
N MET A 76 -2.79 -0.88 5.01
CA MET A 76 -2.53 -0.80 3.56
C MET A 76 -1.04 -0.91 3.18
N THR A 77 -0.15 -1.10 4.15
CA THR A 77 1.29 -1.28 3.89
C THR A 77 1.64 -2.63 3.25
N ASP A 78 0.66 -3.52 3.08
CA ASP A 78 0.80 -4.80 2.36
C ASP A 78 1.12 -4.64 0.86
N ILE A 79 1.04 -3.42 0.33
CA ILE A 79 1.59 -3.10 -1.00
C ILE A 79 3.13 -3.23 -1.06
N ILE A 80 3.83 -3.06 0.06
CA ILE A 80 5.30 -3.10 0.11
C ILE A 80 5.83 -4.50 -0.26
N PRO A 81 5.35 -5.61 0.35
CA PRO A 81 5.65 -6.95 -0.14
C PRO A 81 5.29 -7.17 -1.60
N GLY A 82 4.20 -6.57 -2.10
CA GLY A 82 3.84 -6.63 -3.51
C GLY A 82 4.90 -6.02 -4.42
N LEU A 83 5.50 -4.88 -4.01
CA LEU A 83 6.52 -4.16 -4.76
C LEU A 83 7.93 -4.76 -4.64
N GLN A 84 8.31 -5.21 -3.43
CA GLN A 84 9.67 -5.63 -3.11
C GLN A 84 9.86 -7.15 -3.06
N GLY A 85 8.76 -7.91 -2.97
CA GLY A 85 8.76 -9.33 -2.62
C GLY A 85 8.62 -9.54 -1.11
N ASP A 86 8.29 -10.77 -0.73
CA ASP A 86 8.17 -11.16 0.66
C ASP A 86 9.52 -11.13 1.37
N LEU A 87 9.50 -10.79 2.67
CA LEU A 87 10.70 -10.86 3.49
C LEU A 87 11.17 -12.31 3.63
N PRO A 88 12.48 -12.59 3.48
CA PRO A 88 12.99 -13.93 3.73
C PRO A 88 12.79 -14.31 5.20
N ALA A 89 12.56 -15.59 5.48
CA ALA A 89 12.15 -16.11 6.79
C ALA A 89 13.07 -15.70 7.97
N ASN A 90 14.34 -15.38 7.68
CA ASN A 90 15.35 -15.01 8.68
C ASN A 90 15.60 -13.49 8.77
N SER A 91 14.79 -12.66 8.10
CA SER A 91 14.92 -11.20 8.15
C SER A 91 14.05 -10.56 9.22
N GLN A 92 14.61 -9.60 9.96
CA GLN A 92 13.89 -8.89 11.01
C GLN A 92 13.04 -7.75 10.42
N LYS A 93 11.73 -7.79 10.70
CA LYS A 93 10.79 -6.73 10.31
C LYS A 93 11.21 -5.41 10.98
N GLY A 94 11.40 -4.36 10.17
CA GLY A 94 11.81 -3.03 10.63
C GLY A 94 13.27 -2.67 10.36
N ILE A 95 14.09 -3.62 9.89
CA ILE A 95 15.44 -3.34 9.40
C ILE A 95 15.40 -3.30 7.86
N PRO A 96 15.68 -2.15 7.23
CA PRO A 96 15.71 -2.08 5.77
C PRO A 96 16.87 -2.93 5.23
N PHE A 97 16.58 -3.79 4.26
CA PHE A 97 17.61 -4.50 3.51
C PHE A 97 18.37 -3.49 2.63
N VAL A 98 19.67 -3.35 2.88
CA VAL A 98 20.57 -2.51 2.08
C VAL A 98 21.52 -3.44 1.35
N ALA A 99 21.35 -3.57 0.04
CA ALA A 99 22.26 -4.36 -0.78
C ALA A 99 23.69 -3.78 -0.67
N GLY A 100 24.65 -4.58 -0.19
CA GLY A 100 26.07 -4.20 -0.12
C GLY A 100 26.63 -3.93 1.29
N LYS A 101 25.92 -4.28 2.37
CA LYS A 101 26.49 -4.42 3.72
C LYS A 101 26.19 -5.79 4.30
#